data_AF-A0A7R9A5J6-F1
#
_entry.id   AF-A0A7R9A5J6-F1
#
_cell.length_a   1.000
_cell.length_b   1.000
_cell.length_c   1.000
_cell.angle_alpha   90.00
_cell.angle_beta   90.00
_cell.angle_gamma   90.00
#
_symmetry.space_group_name_H-M   'P 1'
#
loop_
_entity.id
_entity.type
_entity.pdbx_description
1 polymer ?
#
loop_
_entity_poly.entity_id
_entity_poly.type
_entity_poly.pdbx_seq_one_letter_code
_entity_poly.pdbx_strand_id
1 'polypeptide(L)'
;MRWNPIPDIPAGFFRDMGNLESFVCYGCALGPTLSTKYLEFHSITIKEITIVDNSISTLQVDAITGLQANTSLRISSNEIRELTEVSFRPMLEVLSVGTGHINIGGEIFLDHNAP
;
A
#
# COMPACT_ATOMS: atom_id res chain seq x y z
N MET A 1 -0.88 -14.59 -18.10
CA MET A 1 0.19 -13.70 -18.59
C MET A 1 0.91 -13.15 -17.37
N ARG A 2 2.13 -13.62 -17.08
CA ARG A 2 2.99 -13.17 -15.98
C ARG A 2 4.25 -12.58 -16.64
N TRP A 3 4.77 -11.48 -16.09
CA TRP A 3 5.93 -10.68 -16.54
C TRP A 3 5.65 -9.54 -17.51
N ASN A 4 5.06 -8.46 -17.01
CA ASN A 4 5.27 -7.12 -17.55
C ASN A 4 5.81 -6.26 -16.40
N PRO A 5 7.15 -6.19 -16.20
CA PRO A 5 7.69 -5.25 -15.24
C PRO A 5 7.17 -3.87 -15.62
N ILE A 6 6.58 -3.15 -14.65
CA ILE A 6 6.17 -1.79 -14.96
C ILE A 6 7.46 -0.98 -15.17
N PRO A 7 7.63 -0.33 -16.34
CA PRO A 7 8.74 0.59 -16.55
C PRO A 7 8.73 1.65 -15.45
N ASP A 8 9.90 2.17 -15.08
CA ASP A 8 10.04 3.11 -13.96
C ASP A 8 8.97 4.21 -14.05
N ILE A 9 8.05 4.20 -13.08
CA ILE A 9 6.90 5.11 -13.07
C ILE A 9 7.40 6.47 -12.62
N PRO A 10 7.28 7.54 -13.44
CA PRO A 10 7.65 8.87 -13.00
C PRO A 10 6.75 9.30 -11.84
N ALA A 11 7.31 10.08 -10.90
CA ALA A 11 6.52 10.66 -9.81
C ALA A 11 5.31 11.41 -10.38
N GLY A 12 4.15 11.24 -9.75
CA GLY A 12 2.90 11.83 -10.22
C GLY A 12 2.27 11.19 -11.47
N PHE A 13 2.74 10.04 -11.98
CA PHE A 13 2.12 9.36 -13.13
C PHE A 13 0.60 9.13 -12.96
N PHE A 14 0.16 8.84 -11.74
CA PHE A 14 -1.26 8.63 -11.42
C PHE A 14 -2.03 9.91 -11.06
N ARG A 15 -1.37 11.08 -11.06
CA ARG A 15 -1.95 12.35 -10.62
C ARG A 15 -3.13 12.80 -11.48
N ASP A 16 -3.04 12.57 -12.79
CA ASP A 16 -4.06 13.02 -13.75
C ASP A 16 -5.14 11.96 -14.02
N MET A 17 -5.07 10.81 -13.33
CA MET A 17 -6.05 9.72 -13.49
C MET A 17 -7.27 9.92 -12.59
N GLY A 18 -7.95 11.07 -12.72
CA GLY A 18 -9.05 11.48 -11.83
C GLY A 18 -10.27 10.56 -11.78
N ASN A 19 -10.40 9.62 -12.73
CA ASN A 19 -11.47 8.63 -12.79
C ASN A 19 -11.00 7.19 -12.49
N LEU A 20 -9.75 7.02 -12.03
CA LEU A 20 -9.23 5.69 -11.73
C LEU A 20 -9.87 5.15 -10.46
N GLU A 21 -10.74 4.15 -10.60
CA GLU A 21 -11.41 3.49 -9.48
C GLU A 21 -10.65 2.27 -8.93
N SER A 22 -9.92 1.56 -9.78
CA SER A 22 -9.20 0.34 -9.42
C SER A 22 -7.83 0.29 -10.09
N PHE A 23 -6.80 -0.04 -9.31
CA PHE A 23 -5.45 -0.33 -9.80
C PHE A 23 -5.09 -1.77 -9.48
N VAL A 24 -4.78 -2.56 -10.51
CA VAL A 24 -4.39 -3.96 -10.37
C VAL A 24 -3.02 -4.18 -10.99
N CYS A 25 -2.10 -4.68 -10.19
CA CYS A 25 -0.75 -5.02 -10.61
C CYS A 25 -0.36 -6.40 -10.06
N TYR A 26 -0.21 -7.36 -10.97
CA TYR A 26 0.17 -8.73 -10.67
C TYR A 26 1.53 -9.04 -11.31
N GLY A 27 2.56 -9.32 -10.52
CA GLY A 27 3.86 -9.68 -11.10
C GLY A 27 4.55 -8.56 -11.86
N CYS A 28 4.35 -7.30 -11.47
CA CYS A 28 4.94 -6.14 -12.15
C CYS A 28 6.32 -5.72 -11.62
N ALA A 29 6.90 -6.49 -10.71
CA ALA A 29 8.19 -6.21 -10.10
C ALA A 29 8.28 -4.83 -9.40
N LEU A 30 7.25 -4.47 -8.60
CA LEU A 30 7.27 -3.22 -7.81
C LEU A 30 8.24 -3.26 -6.62
N GLY A 31 8.68 -4.45 -6.20
CA GLY A 31 9.62 -4.65 -5.12
C GLY A 31 11.07 -4.22 -5.45
N PRO A 32 11.98 -4.25 -4.45
CA PRO A 32 11.76 -4.75 -3.08
C PRO A 32 11.04 -3.76 -2.16
N THR A 33 10.96 -2.48 -2.52
CA THR A 33 10.35 -1.43 -1.68
C THR A 33 9.16 -0.79 -2.39
N LEU A 34 8.00 -0.82 -1.75
CA LEU A 34 6.85 -0.03 -2.19
C LEU A 34 7.00 1.39 -1.63
N SER A 35 7.16 2.37 -2.52
CA SER A 35 7.26 3.79 -2.18
C SER A 35 6.06 4.58 -2.71
N THR A 36 5.97 5.83 -2.27
CA THR A 36 4.96 6.80 -2.71
C THR A 36 4.84 6.89 -4.22
N LYS A 37 5.95 6.74 -4.97
CA LYS A 37 5.97 6.84 -6.44
C LYS A 37 4.96 5.91 -7.14
N TYR A 38 4.67 4.76 -6.53
CA TYR A 38 3.74 3.78 -7.08
C TYR A 38 2.29 4.03 -6.68
N LEU A 39 2.04 4.79 -5.62
CA LEU A 39 0.72 4.99 -5.01
C LEU A 39 0.40 6.46 -4.75
N GLU A 40 1.02 7.37 -5.52
CA GLU A 40 0.76 8.81 -5.47
C GLU A 40 -0.58 9.14 -6.16
N PHE A 41 -1.64 8.47 -5.74
CA PHE A 41 -3.00 8.71 -6.21
C PHE A 41 -3.49 10.00 -5.59
N HIS A 42 -3.56 11.05 -6.40
CA HIS A 42 -4.31 12.26 -6.05
C HIS A 42 -5.79 12.13 -6.45
N SER A 43 -6.19 10.94 -6.94
CA SER A 43 -7.54 10.67 -7.37
C SER A 43 -8.45 10.41 -6.18
N ILE A 44 -9.51 11.21 -6.06
CA ILE A 44 -10.59 11.01 -5.09
C ILE A 44 -11.45 9.77 -5.40
N THR A 45 -11.26 9.12 -6.55
CA THR A 45 -12.12 8.03 -7.02
C THR A 45 -11.55 6.63 -6.79
N ILE A 46 -10.28 6.50 -6.40
CA ILE A 46 -9.67 5.18 -6.23
C ILE A 46 -10.27 4.47 -5.01
N LYS A 47 -10.80 3.28 -5.23
CA LYS A 47 -11.49 2.46 -4.23
C LYS A 47 -10.75 1.17 -3.95
N GLU A 48 -9.97 0.67 -4.92
CA GLU A 48 -9.29 -0.62 -4.79
C GLU A 48 -7.89 -0.58 -5.40
N ILE A 49 -6.92 -1.07 -4.63
CA ILE A 49 -5.53 -1.24 -5.04
C ILE A 49 -5.14 -2.68 -4.75
N THR A 50 -4.85 -3.44 -5.80
CA THR A 50 -4.42 -4.84 -5.71
C THR A 50 -3.01 -4.98 -6.27
N ILE A 51 -2.04 -5.26 -5.39
CA ILE A 51 -0.62 -5.42 -5.71
C ILE A 51 -0.18 -6.80 -5.26
N VAL A 52 -0.11 -7.74 -6.19
CA VAL A 52 0.10 -9.16 -5.86
C VAL A 52 1.34 -9.68 -6.56
N ASP A 53 2.12 -10.51 -5.88
CA ASP A 53 3.28 -11.19 -6.49
C ASP A 53 4.34 -10.19 -7.01
N ASN A 54 4.64 -9.14 -6.24
CA ASN A 54 5.57 -8.07 -6.64
C ASN A 54 6.91 -8.10 -5.89
N SER A 55 7.18 -9.15 -5.08
CA SER A 55 8.41 -9.28 -4.27
C SER A 55 8.68 -8.06 -3.38
N ILE A 56 7.64 -7.38 -2.90
CA ILE A 56 7.79 -6.24 -1.98
C ILE A 56 8.14 -6.79 -0.61
N SER A 57 9.28 -6.41 -0.04
CA SER A 57 9.70 -6.74 1.32
C SER A 57 9.48 -5.60 2.31
N THR A 58 9.45 -4.35 1.83
CA THR A 58 9.40 -3.15 2.67
C THR A 58 8.34 -2.19 2.15
N LEU A 59 7.50 -1.67 3.06
CA LEU A 59 6.66 -0.51 2.81
C LEU A 59 7.37 0.74 3.32
N GLN A 60 7.54 1.75 2.47
CA GLN A 60 7.96 3.06 2.95
C GLN A 60 6.84 3.67 3.80
N VAL A 61 7.23 4.40 4.84
CA VAL A 61 6.28 5.02 5.79
C VAL A 61 5.19 5.85 5.11
N ASP A 62 5.55 6.54 4.04
CA ASP A 62 4.63 7.40 3.30
C ASP A 62 3.97 6.71 2.10
N ALA A 63 4.28 5.43 1.83
CA ALA A 63 3.87 4.76 0.59
C ALA A 63 2.36 4.77 0.38
N ILE A 64 1.56 4.91 1.44
CA ILE A 64 0.10 4.85 1.38
C ILE A 64 -0.59 6.09 1.96
N THR A 65 0.15 7.17 2.26
CA THR A 65 -0.40 8.39 2.88
C THR A 65 -1.32 9.21 1.97
N GLY A 66 -1.28 8.97 0.65
CA GLY A 66 -2.20 9.57 -0.32
C GLY A 66 -3.51 8.83 -0.53
N LEU A 67 -3.68 7.64 0.08
CA LEU A 67 -4.90 6.84 -0.11
C LEU A 67 -6.09 7.44 0.65
N GLN A 68 -7.25 7.44 0.00
CA GLN A 68 -8.50 7.88 0.63
C GLN A 68 -8.99 6.83 1.64
N ALA A 69 -9.78 7.29 2.61
CA ALA A 69 -10.24 6.48 3.73
C ALA A 69 -11.00 5.18 3.36
N ASN A 70 -11.64 5.20 2.21
CA ASN A 70 -12.45 4.12 1.66
C ASN A 70 -11.67 3.24 0.67
N THR A 71 -10.35 3.42 0.56
CA THR A 71 -9.52 2.64 -0.35
C THR A 71 -9.22 1.28 0.27
N SER A 72 -9.57 0.21 -0.44
CA SER A 72 -9.14 -1.15 -0.08
C SER A 72 -7.74 -1.43 -0.65
N LEU A 73 -6.79 -1.77 0.22
CA LEU A 73 -5.43 -2.12 -0.19
C LEU A 73 -5.17 -3.62 0.04
N ARG A 74 -4.88 -4.34 -1.05
CA ARG A 74 -4.51 -5.76 -1.06
C ARG A 74 -3.08 -5.92 -1.55
N ILE A 75 -2.20 -6.40 -0.68
CA ILE A 75 -0.76 -6.57 -0.97
C ILE A 75 -0.29 -8.04 -0.81
N SER A 76 -1.17 -9.00 -1.13
CA SER A 76 -0.92 -10.44 -0.94
C SER A 76 0.22 -10.99 -1.81
N SER A 77 0.81 -12.11 -1.41
CA SER A 77 1.91 -12.76 -2.15
C SER A 77 3.11 -11.83 -2.37
N ASN A 78 3.36 -10.92 -1.43
CA ASN A 78 4.62 -10.19 -1.31
C ASN A 78 5.44 -10.78 -0.14
N GLU A 79 6.58 -10.17 0.14
CA GLU A 79 7.57 -10.61 1.13
C GLU A 79 7.59 -9.70 2.36
N ILE A 80 6.50 -8.97 2.61
CA ILE A 80 6.36 -8.01 3.71
C ILE A 80 6.33 -8.77 5.04
N ARG A 81 7.34 -8.54 5.89
CA ARG A 81 7.47 -9.20 7.20
C ARG A 81 7.08 -8.29 8.37
N GLU A 82 7.23 -6.98 8.18
CA GLU A 82 7.03 -5.99 9.23
C GLU A 82 6.20 -4.84 8.71
N LEU A 83 5.25 -4.43 9.55
CA LEU A 83 4.38 -3.29 9.32
C LEU A 83 4.53 -2.36 10.52
N THR A 84 5.04 -1.14 10.29
CA THR A 84 5.10 -0.13 11.34
C THR A 84 3.79 0.62 11.39
N GLU A 85 3.33 1.00 12.57
CA GLU A 85 2.08 1.75 12.75
C GLU A 85 2.02 3.03 11.89
N VAL A 86 3.16 3.73 11.78
CA VAL A 86 3.27 4.95 10.97
C VAL A 86 3.02 4.65 9.49
N SER A 87 3.34 3.44 9.02
CA SER A 87 3.04 3.01 7.66
C SER A 87 1.55 2.86 7.39
N PHE A 88 0.66 2.86 8.40
CA PHE A 88 -0.81 2.67 8.25
C PHE A 88 -1.66 3.84 8.70
N ARG A 89 -1.05 4.96 9.11
CA ARG A 89 -1.79 6.18 9.43
C ARG A 89 -1.68 7.13 8.21
N PRO A 90 -2.78 7.48 7.50
CA PRO A 90 -4.18 7.54 7.94
C PRO A 90 -5.19 6.67 7.15
N MET A 91 -6.25 6.22 7.84
CA MET A 91 -7.56 5.83 7.30
C MET A 91 -7.68 4.61 6.35
N LEU A 92 -6.88 3.54 6.46
CA LEU A 92 -7.24 2.29 5.76
C LEU A 92 -8.34 1.53 6.52
N GLU A 93 -9.55 1.43 5.95
CA GLU A 93 -10.63 0.61 6.51
C GLU A 93 -10.32 -0.89 6.43
N VAL A 94 -9.68 -1.33 5.34
CA VAL A 94 -9.34 -2.73 5.09
C VAL A 94 -7.91 -2.85 4.54
N LEU A 95 -7.08 -3.56 5.29
CA LEU A 95 -5.76 -4.02 4.84
C LEU A 95 -5.75 -5.54 4.71
N SER A 96 -5.55 -6.04 3.50
CA SER A 96 -5.35 -7.47 3.26
C SER A 96 -3.90 -7.74 2.88
N VAL A 97 -3.18 -8.27 3.87
CA VAL A 97 -1.82 -8.77 3.77
C VAL A 97 -1.89 -10.29 3.65
N GLY A 98 -1.04 -10.89 2.81
CA GLY A 98 -1.13 -12.31 2.42
C GLY A 98 -0.95 -13.31 3.58
N THR A 99 -0.81 -14.60 3.24
CA THR A 99 -0.58 -15.66 4.22
C THR A 99 0.81 -15.51 4.87
N GLY A 100 0.87 -14.98 6.08
CA GLY A 100 2.11 -14.80 6.83
C GLY A 100 1.89 -14.20 8.22
N HIS A 101 2.89 -14.33 9.08
CA HIS A 101 2.93 -13.61 10.36
C HIS A 101 3.44 -12.21 10.10
N ILE A 102 2.62 -11.21 10.39
CA ILE A 102 3.03 -9.81 10.29
C ILE A 102 3.20 -9.28 11.69
N ASN A 103 4.42 -8.86 11.98
CA ASN A 103 4.71 -8.15 13.19
C ASN A 103 4.19 -6.72 13.05
N ILE A 104 3.12 -6.40 13.78
CA ILE A 104 2.66 -5.03 13.95
C ILE A 104 3.45 -4.47 15.14
N GLY A 105 4.56 -3.82 14.84
CA GLY A 105 5.33 -3.10 15.85
C GLY A 105 4.55 -1.86 16.29
N GLY A 106 3.92 -1.93 17.46
CA GLY A 106 3.30 -0.79 18.14
C GLY A 106 3.91 -0.64 19.52
N GLU A 107 4.34 0.57 19.87
CA GLU A 107 4.36 0.95 21.28
C GLU A 107 2.95 0.76 21.84
N ILE A 108 2.86 0.12 23.00
CA ILE A 108 1.61 -0.07 23.72
C ILE A 108 1.17 1.32 24.17
N PHE A 109 0.20 1.91 23.48
CA PHE A 109 -0.52 3.06 24.05
C PHE A 109 -1.31 2.54 25.24
N LEU A 110 -0.75 2.69 26.44
CA LEU A 110 -1.54 2.76 27.65
C LEU A 110 -2.47 3.96 27.46
N ASP A 111 -3.77 3.70 27.35
CA ASP A 111 -4.78 4.73 27.41
C ASP A 111 -4.64 5.46 28.75
N HIS A 112 -3.94 6.60 28.76
CA HIS A 112 -3.97 7.53 29.87
C HIS A 112 -5.22 8.42 29.74
N ASN A 113 -6.38 7.78 29.72
CA ASN A 113 -7.64 8.34 30.18
C ASN A 113 -8.36 7.28 31.01
N ALA A 114 -7.78 6.96 32.16
CA ALA A 114 -8.57 6.54 33.31
C ALA A 114 -9.16 7.80 33.96
N PRO A 115 -10.42 7.75 34.46
CA PRO A 115 -11.13 8.90 35.02
C PRO A 115 -10.44 9.55 36.23
#